data_AF-A0A7Y0N1V3-F1
#
_entry.id   AF-A0A7Y0N1V3-F1
#
_cell.length_a   1.000
_cell.length_b   1.000
_cell.length_c   1.000
_cell.angle_alpha   90.00
_cell.angle_beta   90.00
_cell.angle_gamma   90.00
#
_symmetry.space_group_name_H-M   'P 1'
#
loop_
_entity.id
_entity.type
_entity.pdbx_description
1 polymer ?
#
loop_
_entity_poly.entity_id
_entity_poly.type
_entity_poly.pdbx_seq_one_letter_code
_entity_poly.pdbx_strand_id
1 'polypeptide(L)'
;MPSRDYLAMRAALAQKQKQNDIALESYQLLTQREPDNARWWLGLAIQQERALTFTAAINSYNEALGKVGISNQSQAFIRDRLTILKQLESAQ
;
A
#
# COMPACT_ATOMS: atom_id res chain seq x y z
N MET A 1 1.52 4.44 21.63
CA MET A 1 1.31 4.08 20.21
C MET A 1 1.42 2.56 20.05
N PRO A 2 0.61 1.92 19.19
CA PRO A 2 0.66 0.46 19.01
C PRO A 2 2.03 -0.03 18.54
N SER A 3 2.39 -1.29 18.80
CA SER A 3 3.66 -1.86 18.32
C SER A 3 3.64 -2.13 16.81
N ARG A 4 4.81 -2.24 16.18
CA ARG A 4 4.92 -2.61 14.75
C ARG A 4 4.23 -3.94 14.48
N ASP A 5 4.53 -4.96 15.28
CA ASP A 5 4.00 -6.31 15.07
C ASP A 5 2.49 -6.36 15.22
N TYR A 6 1.95 -5.61 16.18
CA TYR A 6 0.51 -5.42 16.31
C TYR A 6 -0.09 -4.80 15.05
N LEU A 7 0.50 -3.71 14.54
CA LEU A 7 0.00 -3.03 13.33
C LEU A 7 0.10 -3.93 12.10
N ALA A 8 1.18 -4.68 11.94
CA ALA A 8 1.37 -5.61 10.83
C ALA A 8 0.31 -6.72 10.85
N MET A 9 0.06 -7.30 12.04
CA MET A 9 -0.96 -8.33 12.20
C MET A 9 -2.38 -7.77 11.97
N ARG A 10 -2.69 -6.59 12.54
CA ARG A 10 -3.96 -5.88 12.35
C ARG A 10 -4.21 -5.59 10.87
N ALA A 11 -3.22 -5.06 10.15
CA ALA A 11 -3.30 -4.76 8.73
C ALA A 11 -3.61 -6.02 7.89
N ALA A 12 -2.84 -7.09 8.09
CA ALA A 12 -3.00 -8.33 7.34
C ALA A 12 -4.36 -9.01 7.60
N LEU A 13 -4.80 -9.08 8.86
CA LEU A 13 -6.09 -9.65 9.23
C LEU A 13 -7.26 -8.81 8.70
N ALA A 14 -7.18 -7.49 8.83
CA ALA A 14 -8.21 -6.57 8.33
C ALA A 14 -8.34 -6.67 6.81
N GLN A 15 -7.22 -6.70 6.07
CA GLN A 15 -7.20 -6.89 4.62
C GLN A 15 -7.88 -8.22 4.23
N LYS A 16 -7.53 -9.33 4.90
CA LYS A 16 -8.14 -10.65 4.64
C LYS A 16 -9.66 -10.66 4.92
N GLN A 17 -10.09 -9.92 5.93
CA GLN A 17 -11.51 -9.79 6.31
C GLN A 17 -12.26 -8.69 5.56
N LYS A 18 -11.62 -8.03 4.58
CA LYS A 18 -12.18 -6.90 3.82
C LYS A 18 -12.60 -5.70 4.70
N GLN A 19 -11.99 -5.57 5.88
CA GLN A 19 -12.13 -4.40 6.75
C GLN A 19 -11.18 -3.31 6.24
N ASN A 20 -11.53 -2.70 5.11
CA ASN A 20 -10.63 -1.86 4.32
C ASN A 20 -10.10 -0.66 5.12
N ASP A 21 -10.94 0.01 5.90
CA ASP A 21 -10.56 1.20 6.68
C ASP A 21 -9.52 0.86 7.76
N ILE A 22 -9.70 -0.28 8.43
CA ILE A 22 -8.77 -0.76 9.47
C ILE A 22 -7.43 -1.14 8.84
N ALA A 23 -7.46 -1.79 7.66
CA ALA A 23 -6.25 -2.14 6.93
C ALA A 23 -5.50 -0.87 6.48
N LEU A 24 -6.24 0.10 5.92
CA LEU A 24 -5.71 1.38 5.45
C LEU A 24 -5.01 2.13 6.58
N GLU A 25 -5.69 2.36 7.71
CA GLU A 25 -5.12 3.04 8.87
C GLU A 25 -3.87 2.31 9.38
N SER A 26 -3.91 0.98 9.44
CA SER A 26 -2.79 0.19 9.96
C SER A 26 -1.57 0.29 9.04
N TYR A 27 -1.75 0.25 7.72
CA TYR A 27 -0.64 0.43 6.78
C TYR A 27 -0.09 1.86 6.77
N GLN A 28 -0.94 2.89 6.95
CA GLN A 28 -0.48 4.27 7.10
C GLN A 28 0.42 4.44 8.34
N LEU A 29 0.04 3.86 9.47
CA LEU A 29 0.87 3.91 10.68
C LEU A 29 2.19 3.13 10.51
N LEU A 30 2.17 2.02 9.76
CA LEU A 30 3.38 1.26 9.44
C LEU A 30 4.34 2.04 8.54
N THR A 31 3.85 2.75 7.53
CA THR A 31 4.72 3.57 6.64
C THR A 31 5.28 4.79 7.36
N GLN A 32 4.54 5.40 8.30
CA GLN A 32 5.07 6.46 9.15
C GLN A 32 6.18 5.97 10.09
N ARG A 33 6.06 4.74 10.59
CA ARG A 33 7.01 4.17 11.55
C ARG A 33 8.25 3.57 10.90
N GLU A 34 8.08 2.90 9.77
CA GLU A 34 9.14 2.24 9.01
C GLU A 34 9.08 2.70 7.54
N PRO A 35 9.45 3.95 7.25
CA PRO A 35 9.30 4.55 5.92
C PRO A 35 10.17 3.89 4.84
N ASP A 36 11.23 3.18 5.24
CA ASP A 36 12.12 2.47 4.31
C ASP A 36 11.62 1.06 3.96
N ASN A 37 10.53 0.60 4.58
CA ASN A 37 10.01 -0.74 4.33
C ASN A 37 9.03 -0.76 3.14
N ALA A 38 9.52 -1.22 1.99
CA ALA A 38 8.75 -1.34 0.75
C ALA A 38 7.41 -2.08 0.90
N ARG A 39 7.31 -3.05 1.81
CA ARG A 39 6.11 -3.90 1.96
C ARG A 39 4.95 -3.14 2.58
N TRP A 40 5.22 -2.18 3.46
CA TRP A 40 4.19 -1.34 4.06
C TRP A 40 3.60 -0.39 3.04
N TRP A 41 4.44 0.20 2.20
CA TRP A 41 4.00 1.01 1.07
C TRP A 41 3.16 0.23 0.07
N LEU A 42 3.56 -1.01 -0.26
CA LEU A 42 2.77 -1.89 -1.12
C LEU A 42 1.38 -2.19 -0.52
N GLY A 43 1.33 -2.55 0.76
CA GLY A 43 0.06 -2.79 1.46
C GLY A 43 -0.84 -1.55 1.48
N LEU A 44 -0.26 -0.38 1.77
CA LEU A 44 -0.95 0.90 1.76
C LEU A 44 -1.55 1.22 0.39
N ALA A 45 -0.74 1.09 -0.67
CA ALA A 45 -1.15 1.37 -2.04
C ALA A 45 -2.36 0.51 -2.47
N ILE A 46 -2.33 -0.79 -2.14
CA ILE A 46 -3.44 -1.71 -2.43
C ILE A 46 -4.73 -1.26 -1.71
N GLN A 47 -4.65 -0.84 -0.44
CA GLN A 47 -5.84 -0.38 0.28
C GLN A 47 -6.38 0.95 -0.27
N GLN A 48 -5.50 1.89 -0.61
CA GLN A 48 -5.88 3.15 -1.26
C GLN A 48 -6.52 2.94 -2.63
N GLU A 49 -5.99 2.01 -3.41
CA GLU A 49 -6.53 1.64 -4.70
C GLU A 49 -7.96 1.09 -4.57
N ARG A 50 -8.19 0.22 -3.57
CA ARG A 50 -9.53 -0.32 -3.26
C ARG A 50 -10.50 0.75 -2.77
N ALA A 51 -9.99 1.80 -2.13
CA ALA A 51 -10.74 2.97 -1.73
C ALA A 51 -10.95 3.99 -2.87
N LEU A 52 -10.50 3.68 -4.09
CA LEU A 52 -10.57 4.56 -5.27
C LEU A 52 -9.82 5.89 -5.10
N THR A 53 -8.90 5.98 -4.14
CA THR A 53 -8.03 7.16 -3.95
C THR A 53 -6.79 7.01 -4.82
N PHE A 54 -6.95 7.14 -6.13
CA PHE A 54 -5.92 6.74 -7.10
C PHE A 54 -4.62 7.53 -7.00
N THR A 55 -4.67 8.85 -6.83
CA THR A 55 -3.46 9.68 -6.63
C THR A 55 -2.64 9.20 -5.42
N ALA A 56 -3.31 8.88 -4.31
CA ALA A 56 -2.65 8.38 -3.12
C ALA A 56 -2.05 6.98 -3.36
N ALA A 57 -2.78 6.09 -4.03
CA ALA A 57 -2.31 4.76 -4.39
C ALA A 57 -1.07 4.80 -5.29
N ILE A 58 -1.07 5.68 -6.30
CA ILE A 58 0.06 5.91 -7.21
C ILE A 58 1.30 6.33 -6.41
N ASN A 59 1.17 7.29 -5.50
CA ASN A 59 2.28 7.75 -4.66
C ASN A 59 2.83 6.61 -3.79
N SER A 60 1.98 5.84 -3.12
CA SER A 60 2.40 4.72 -2.29
C SER A 60 3.05 3.59 -3.10
N TYR A 61 2.57 3.30 -4.30
CA TYR A 61 3.19 2.34 -5.21
C TYR A 61 4.59 2.80 -5.66
N ASN A 62 4.77 4.08 -5.95
CA ASN A 62 6.08 4.65 -6.28
C ASN A 62 7.04 4.57 -5.09
N GLU A 63 6.58 4.87 -3.87
CA GLU A 63 7.39 4.66 -2.66
C GLU A 63 7.83 3.20 -2.52
N ALA A 64 6.92 2.24 -2.71
CA ALA A 64 7.25 0.82 -2.65
C ALA A 64 8.31 0.39 -3.68
N LEU A 65 8.30 0.95 -4.89
CA LEU A 65 9.32 0.69 -5.93
C LEU A 65 10.66 1.37 -5.63
N GLY A 66 10.64 2.51 -4.92
CA GLY A 66 11.84 3.25 -4.54
C GLY A 66 12.61 2.64 -3.37
N LYS A 67 12.02 1.68 -2.63
CA LYS A 67 12.65 1.01 -1.49
C LYS A 67 13.03 -0.43 -1.81
N VAL A 68 13.96 -0.99 -1.01
CA VAL A 68 14.32 -2.42 -1.05
C VAL A 68 13.37 -3.21 -0.16
N GLY A 69 13.13 -4.48 -0.50
CA GLY A 69 12.39 -5.41 0.38
C GLY A 69 11.18 -6.11 -0.24
N ILE A 70 10.87 -5.82 -1.51
CA ILE A 70 9.86 -6.53 -2.31
C ILE A 70 10.51 -7.32 -3.45
N SER A 71 9.88 -8.44 -3.81
CA SER A 71 10.37 -9.34 -4.85
C SER A 71 10.28 -8.71 -6.26
N ASN A 72 11.01 -9.25 -7.24
CA ASN A 72 10.87 -8.85 -8.64
C ASN A 72 9.44 -9.00 -9.16
N GLN A 73 8.73 -10.05 -8.72
CA GLN A 73 7.32 -10.26 -9.06
C GLN A 73 6.43 -9.16 -8.49
N SER A 74 6.66 -8.74 -7.25
CA SER A 74 5.95 -7.62 -6.63
C SER A 74 6.24 -6.31 -7.37
N GLN A 75 7.49 -6.06 -7.79
CA GLN A 75 7.81 -4.88 -8.58
C GLN A 75 7.10 -4.88 -9.94
N ALA A 76 7.06 -6.02 -10.63
CA ALA A 76 6.33 -6.17 -11.88
C ALA A 76 4.83 -5.86 -11.69
N PHE A 77 4.21 -6.47 -10.67
CA PHE A 77 2.83 -6.19 -10.29
C PHE A 77 2.58 -4.69 -10.08
N ILE A 78 3.46 -4.00 -9.34
CA ILE A 78 3.30 -2.56 -9.09
C ILE A 78 3.35 -1.76 -10.40
N ARG A 79 4.29 -2.07 -11.31
CA ARG A 79 4.41 -1.37 -12.61
C ARG A 79 3.16 -1.55 -13.46
N ASP A 80 2.56 -2.74 -13.46
CA ASP A 80 1.30 -3.00 -14.17
C ASP A 80 0.15 -2.19 -13.57
N ARG A 81 0.02 -2.16 -12.24
CA ARG A 81 -1.00 -1.33 -11.57
C ARG A 81 -0.82 0.16 -11.87
N LEU A 82 0.41 0.68 -11.81
CA LEU A 82 0.69 2.09 -12.10
C LEU A 82 0.27 2.50 -13.52
N THR A 83 0.43 1.61 -14.51
CA THR A 83 -0.03 1.88 -15.89
C THR A 83 -1.55 2.08 -15.93
N ILE A 84 -2.30 1.21 -15.27
CA ILE A 84 -3.77 1.27 -15.20
C ILE A 84 -4.23 2.49 -14.40
N LEU A 85 -3.64 2.74 -13.24
CA LEU A 85 -4.09 3.80 -12.34
C LEU A 85 -3.85 5.19 -12.91
N LYS A 86 -2.76 5.41 -13.65
CA LYS A 86 -2.52 6.69 -14.34
C LYS A 86 -3.58 7.00 -15.40
N GLN A 87 -4.08 5.97 -16.09
CA GLN A 87 -5.20 6.13 -17.03
C GLN A 87 -6.49 6.49 -16.31
N LEU A 88 -6.78 5.81 -15.20
CA LEU A 88 -7.97 6.08 -14.38
C LEU A 88 -7.95 7.47 -13.73
N GLU A 89 -6.79 7.91 -13.22
CA GLU A 89 -6.59 9.25 -12.66
C GLU A 89 -6.84 10.34 -13.71
N SER A 90 -6.37 10.17 -14.94
CA SER A 90 -6.59 11.13 -16.02
C SER A 90 -8.04 11.21 -16.53
N ALA A 91 -8.88 10.23 -16.17
CA ALA A 91 -10.27 10.15 -16.56
C ALA A 91 -11.24 10.71 -15.50
N GLN A 92 -10.71 11.13 -14.34
CA GLN A 92 -11.44 11.82 -13.27
C GLN A 92 -11.36 13.34 -13.45
#